data_AF-A0A5S3SYH7-F1
#
_entry.id   AF-A0A5S3SYH7-F1
#
_cell.length_a   1.000
_cell.length_b   1.000
_cell.length_c   1.000
_cell.angle_alpha   90.00
_cell.angle_beta   90.00
_cell.angle_gamma   90.00
#
_symmetry.space_group_name_H-M   'P 1'
#
loop_
_entity.id
_entity.type
_entity.pdbx_description
1 polymer ?
#
loop_
_entity_poly.entity_id
_entity_poly.type
_entity_poly.pdbx_seq_one_letter_code
_entity_poly.pdbx_strand_id
1 'polypeptide(L)'
;QFRGEGAESFHQLENRSVSVIKQIISQHQGQKVLVVSHGAFIKTLLTSLQSRSLDEIWEGPYARNLCHSIVLGHEDSGVRVKQFCDEDWGNIT
;
A
#
# COMPACT_ATOMS: atom_id res chain seq x y z
N GLN A 1 1.02 5.26 19.42
CA GLN A 1 -0.05 4.92 18.46
C GLN A 1 -1.30 5.74 18.77
N PHE A 2 -1.87 6.43 17.78
CA PHE A 2 -3.16 7.14 17.92
C PHE A 2 -4.32 6.17 17.63
N ARG A 3 -5.35 6.16 18.49
CA ARG A 3 -6.61 5.44 18.27
C ARG A 3 -7.74 6.25 18.89
N GLY A 4 -8.62 6.79 18.05
CA GLY A 4 -9.88 7.36 18.52
C GLY A 4 -10.76 6.26 19.11
N GLU A 5 -11.50 6.55 20.17
CA GLU A 5 -12.45 5.61 20.74
C GLU A 5 -13.48 5.19 19.67
N GLY A 6 -13.69 3.88 19.49
CA GLY A 6 -14.55 3.34 18.43
C GLY A 6 -13.96 3.34 17.01
N ALA A 7 -12.79 3.93 16.79
CA ALA A 7 -12.15 3.98 15.47
C ALA A 7 -11.25 2.76 15.17
N GLU A 8 -10.98 2.55 13.87
CA GLU A 8 -9.99 1.60 13.37
C GLU A 8 -8.57 2.05 13.76
N SER A 9 -7.71 1.12 14.17
CA SER A 9 -6.28 1.39 14.39
C SER A 9 -5.47 1.25 13.10
N PHE A 10 -4.28 1.84 13.05
CA PHE A 10 -3.37 1.66 11.90
C PHE A 10 -2.98 0.19 11.67
N HIS A 11 -2.86 -0.63 12.71
CA HIS A 11 -2.62 -2.07 12.54
C HIS A 11 -3.81 -2.80 11.91
N GLN A 12 -5.04 -2.43 12.28
CA GLN A 12 -6.24 -3.00 11.65
C GLN A 12 -6.30 -2.60 10.17
N LEU A 13 -6.04 -1.32 9.88
CA LEU A 13 -5.95 -0.82 8.51
C LEU A 13 -4.85 -1.52 7.71
N GLU A 14 -3.66 -1.70 8.27
CA GLU A 14 -2.53 -2.41 7.64
C GLU A 14 -2.92 -3.84 7.27
N ASN A 15 -3.38 -4.62 8.24
CA ASN A 15 -3.77 -6.02 8.03
C ASN A 15 -4.83 -6.15 6.93
N ARG A 16 -5.86 -5.29 6.98
CA ARG A 16 -6.93 -5.26 5.97
C ARG A 16 -6.41 -4.86 4.60
N SER A 17 -5.53 -3.87 4.53
CA SER A 17 -4.96 -3.37 3.27
C SER A 17 -4.07 -4.41 2.59
N VAL A 18 -3.19 -5.07 3.33
CA VAL A 18 -2.32 -6.11 2.78
C VAL A 18 -3.14 -7.33 2.35
N SER A 19 -4.10 -7.75 3.17
CA SER A 19 -4.96 -8.91 2.87
C SER A 19 -5.75 -8.72 1.58
N VAL A 20 -6.43 -7.57 1.42
CA VAL A 20 -7.26 -7.32 0.23
C VAL A 20 -6.42 -7.23 -1.04
N ILE A 21 -5.22 -6.64 -0.98
CA ILE A 21 -4.34 -6.53 -2.14
C ILE A 21 -3.79 -7.89 -2.56
N LYS A 22 -3.38 -8.74 -1.60
CA LYS A 22 -2.98 -10.12 -1.90
C LYS A 22 -4.11 -10.93 -2.54
N GLN A 23 -5.34 -10.76 -2.06
CA GLN A 23 -6.52 -11.39 -2.65
C GLN A 23 -6.80 -10.89 -4.08
N ILE A 24 -6.71 -9.57 -4.33
CA ILE A 24 -6.89 -9.02 -5.68
C ILE A 24 -5.82 -9.57 -6.63
N ILE A 25 -4.58 -9.67 -6.19
CA ILE A 25 -3.48 -10.23 -6.99
C ILE A 25 -3.79 -11.69 -7.36
N SER A 26 -4.20 -12.53 -6.39
CA SER A 26 -4.51 -13.94 -6.68
C SER A 26 -5.71 -14.12 -7.61
N GLN A 27 -6.72 -13.25 -7.53
CA GLN A 27 -7.93 -13.33 -8.35
C GLN A 27 -7.75 -12.79 -9.78
N HIS A 28 -6.76 -11.93 -10.02
CA HIS A 28 -6.59 -11.20 -11.28
C HIS A 28 -5.20 -11.39 -11.91
N GLN A 29 -4.67 -12.61 -11.88
CA GLN A 29 -3.35 -12.93 -12.45
C GLN A 29 -3.24 -12.52 -13.92
N GLY A 30 -2.12 -11.88 -14.28
CA GLY A 30 -1.84 -11.39 -15.64
C GLY A 30 -2.65 -10.16 -16.07
N GLN A 31 -3.50 -9.59 -15.21
CA GLN A 31 -4.31 -8.42 -15.53
C GLN A 31 -3.73 -7.13 -14.93
N LYS A 32 -4.12 -5.99 -15.49
CA LYS A 32 -3.91 -4.67 -14.88
C LYS A 32 -5.20 -4.26 -14.17
N VAL A 33 -5.15 -4.14 -12.86
CA VAL A 33 -6.30 -3.73 -12.02
C VAL A 33 -6.06 -2.33 -11.48
N LEU A 34 -7.06 -1.45 -11.62
CA LEU A 34 -7.08 -0.16 -10.95
C LEU A 34 -7.82 -0.28 -9.62
N VAL A 35 -7.15 0.07 -8.53
CA VAL A 35 -7.74 0.16 -7.19
C VAL A 35 -7.82 1.62 -6.79
N VAL A 36 -9.03 2.09 -6.49
CA VAL A 36 -9.27 3.46 -5.99
C VAL A 36 -9.54 3.38 -4.49
N SER A 37 -8.83 4.19 -3.71
CA SER A 37 -8.93 4.20 -2.25
C SER A 37 -8.52 5.57 -1.69
N HIS A 38 -8.37 5.65 -0.36
CA HIS A 38 -8.01 6.87 0.37
C HIS A 38 -6.52 6.93 0.71
N GLY A 39 -6.01 8.14 1.00
CA GLY A 39 -4.60 8.36 1.31
C GLY A 39 -4.06 7.52 2.47
N ALA A 40 -4.82 7.38 3.56
CA ALA A 40 -4.43 6.54 4.70
C ALA A 40 -4.25 5.07 4.31
N PHE A 41 -5.13 4.53 3.47
CA PHE A 41 -5.00 3.16 2.95
C PHE A 41 -3.76 3.03 2.08
N ILE A 42 -3.58 3.94 1.12
CA ILE A 42 -2.44 3.93 0.18
C ILE A 42 -1.12 3.98 0.94
N LYS A 43 -0.98 4.91 1.89
CA LYS A 43 0.24 5.06 2.70
C LYS A 43 0.48 3.83 3.57
N THR A 44 -0.53 3.35 4.29
CA THR A 44 -0.38 2.19 5.17
C THR A 44 0.04 0.94 4.39
N LEU A 45 -0.62 0.67 3.26
CA LEU A 45 -0.27 -0.44 2.38
C LEU A 45 1.18 -0.35 1.89
N LEU A 46 1.57 0.79 1.31
CA LEU A 46 2.86 0.92 0.65
C LEU A 46 4.01 0.95 1.66
N THR A 47 3.82 1.55 2.83
CA THR A 47 4.78 1.48 3.95
C THR A 47 4.97 0.03 4.40
N SER A 48 3.87 -0.72 4.60
CA SER A 48 3.92 -2.13 5.00
C SER A 48 4.61 -3.02 3.95
N LEU A 49 4.31 -2.83 2.66
CA LEU A 49 4.94 -3.58 1.56
C LEU A 49 6.45 -3.30 1.42
N GLN A 50 6.94 -2.21 1.98
CA GLN A 50 8.37 -1.88 2.04
C GLN A 50 9.05 -2.36 3.32
N SER A 51 8.33 -3.10 4.17
CA SER A 51 8.82 -3.51 5.50
C SER A 51 9.23 -2.33 6.38
N ARG A 52 8.61 -1.15 6.17
CA ARG A 52 8.81 0.05 7.00
C ARG A 52 7.86 0.05 8.18
N SER A 53 8.23 0.73 9.26
CA SER A 53 7.42 0.84 10.46
C SER A 53 6.14 1.64 10.20
N LEU A 54 5.05 1.32 10.92
CA LEU A 54 3.83 2.14 10.89
C LEU A 54 4.05 3.57 11.42
N ASP A 55 5.12 3.81 12.17
CA ASP A 55 5.48 5.16 12.59
C ASP A 55 5.96 6.03 11.41
N GLU A 56 6.35 5.41 10.29
CA GLU A 56 6.83 6.07 9.07
C GLU A 56 5.71 6.32 8.04
N ILE A 57 4.45 6.03 8.36
CA ILE A 57 3.30 6.21 7.43
C ILE A 57 3.21 7.64 6.88
N TRP A 58 3.67 8.64 7.62
CA TRP A 58 3.55 10.04 7.20
C TRP A 58 4.81 10.60 6.54
N GLU A 59 5.87 9.81 6.44
CA GLU A 59 7.04 10.20 5.68
C GLU A 59 6.76 10.21 4.17
N GLY A 60 7.58 10.94 3.41
CA GLY A 60 7.46 10.96 1.95
C GLY A 60 7.56 9.55 1.34
N PRO A 61 6.97 9.32 0.16
CA PRO A 61 6.19 10.23 -0.71
C PRO A 61 4.79 10.60 -0.20
N TYR A 62 4.27 11.79 -0.51
CA TYR A 62 2.97 12.26 0.01
C TYR A 62 1.79 11.88 -0.90
N ALA A 63 0.72 11.34 -0.32
CA ALA A 63 -0.50 10.95 -1.03
C ALA A 63 -1.36 12.17 -1.39
N ARG A 64 -0.97 12.90 -2.43
CA ARG A 64 -1.75 14.03 -3.00
C ARG A 64 -2.97 13.53 -3.77
N ASN A 65 -3.90 14.44 -4.05
CA ASN A 65 -5.07 14.11 -4.86
C ASN A 65 -4.64 13.55 -6.22
N LEU A 66 -5.24 12.41 -6.60
CA LEU A 66 -5.00 11.70 -7.87
C LEU A 66 -3.58 11.18 -8.08
N CYS A 67 -2.69 11.24 -7.09
CA CYS A 67 -1.42 10.53 -7.20
C CYS A 67 -1.68 9.03 -7.32
N HIS A 68 -0.84 8.34 -8.08
CA HIS A 68 -0.98 6.90 -8.27
C HIS A 68 0.27 6.15 -7.83
N SER A 69 0.05 4.91 -7.40
CA SER A 69 1.09 3.98 -7.01
C SER A 69 0.95 2.72 -7.84
N ILE A 70 2.06 2.06 -8.10
CA ILE A 70 2.10 0.83 -8.89
C ILE A 70 2.75 -0.24 -8.03
N VAL A 71 2.01 -1.32 -7.79
CA VAL A 71 2.52 -2.55 -7.19
C VAL A 71 2.50 -3.65 -8.23
N LEU A 72 3.51 -4.50 -8.17
CA LEU A 72 3.65 -5.68 -9.01
C LEU A 72 3.61 -6.88 -8.09
N GLY A 73 2.59 -7.71 -8.25
CA GLY A 73 2.43 -8.92 -7.45
C GLY A 73 2.20 -10.12 -8.33
N HIS A 74 2.72 -11.26 -7.89
CA HIS A 74 2.39 -12.58 -8.40
C HIS A 74 2.09 -13.47 -7.19
N GLU A 75 1.33 -14.55 -7.38
CA GLU A 75 0.91 -15.44 -6.28
C GLU A 75 2.10 -15.93 -5.45
N ASP A 76 3.18 -16.35 -6.14
CA ASP A 76 4.30 -17.06 -5.53
C ASP A 76 5.53 -16.19 -5.20
N SER A 77 5.66 -14.99 -5.76
CA SER A 77 6.89 -14.17 -5.66
C SER A 77 6.74 -12.91 -4.81
N GLY A 78 5.61 -12.77 -4.11
CA GLY A 78 5.34 -11.63 -3.25
C GLY A 78 4.91 -10.38 -4.01
N VAL A 79 4.90 -9.25 -3.32
CA VAL A 79 4.43 -7.97 -3.86
C VAL A 79 5.55 -6.95 -3.77
N ARG A 80 5.86 -6.31 -4.89
CA ARG A 80 6.90 -5.28 -5.01
C ARG A 80 6.28 -3.93 -5.34
N VAL A 81 6.73 -2.88 -4.67
CA VAL A 81 6.38 -1.49 -5.01
C VAL A 81 7.28 -1.03 -6.18
N LYS A 82 6.66 -0.66 -7.30
CA LYS A 82 7.34 -0.02 -8.43
C LYS A 82 7.28 1.50 -8.33
N GLN A 83 6.15 2.04 -7.89
CA GLN A 83 5.93 3.48 -7.78
C GLN A 83 5.12 3.78 -6.52
N PHE A 84 5.50 4.85 -5.82
CA PHE A 84 4.84 5.33 -4.62
C PHE A 84 4.45 6.80 -4.79
N CYS A 85 3.14 7.08 -4.93
CA CYS A 85 2.58 8.44 -5.04
C CYS A 85 3.26 9.29 -6.13
N ASP A 86 3.25 8.78 -7.36
CA ASP A 86 3.92 9.33 -8.55
C ASP A 86 5.45 9.35 -8.52
N GLU A 87 6.09 8.89 -7.45
CA GLU A 87 7.54 8.76 -7.36
C GLU A 87 7.99 7.34 -7.73
N ASP A 88 8.96 7.23 -8.64
CA ASP A 88 9.55 5.94 -9.01
C ASP A 88 10.30 5.37 -7.81
N TRP A 89 9.89 4.18 -7.40
CA TRP A 89 10.40 3.51 -6.20
C TRP A 89 11.29 2.32 -6.53
N GLY A 90 11.20 1.82 -7.77
CA GLY A 90 11.83 0.58 -8.20
C GLY A 90 13.34 0.68 -8.49
N ASN A 91 13.97 1.82 -8.23
CA ASN A 91 15.36 2.13 -8.57
C ASN A 91 16.24 2.56 -7.38
N ILE A 92 15.77 2.41 -6.14
CA ILE A 92 16.62 2.68 -4.97
C ILE A 92 17.49 1.43 -4.74
N THR A 93 18.74 1.51 -5.18
CA THR A 93 19.82 0.54 -4.93
C THR A 93 20.08 0.30 -3.45
#